data_AF-A0A7X8BSU1-F1
#
_entry.id   AF-A0A7X8BSU1-F1
#
_cell.length_a   1.000
_cell.length_b   1.000
_cell.length_c   1.000
_cell.angle_alpha   90.00
_cell.angle_beta   90.00
_cell.angle_gamma   90.00
#
_symmetry.space_group_name_H-M   'P 1'
#
loop_
_entity.id
_entity.type
_entity.pdbx_description
1 polymer ?
#
loop_
_entity_poly.entity_id
_entity_poly.type
_entity_poly.pdbx_seq_one_letter_code
_entity_poly.pdbx_strand_id
1 'polypeptide(L)'
;MMKNIFAITFGTSDVQFNQDVVGRHGFIIAQNGNIFVLKHREKNIEISLRPNRDRQNYYLLSSPRIDGEKVYNHIADFLPVIELPLTLPVIKQIRKTDPELIIDCWFLVDTNQDKEKVKEQHWKNDTLFVSRIFKAKLQYVFPDEKDEKFKFHTITEELTNIDKQYLDFRRKCPYIFDLKEEEINQIFLLPQGGIDQINQALTLQLIQAYKTKVKQWQQAEDKEPKELFFVQNFLNDLNKQKIIKHLEDYDFGLIANSGFFSSADEIFKLSEFAHSKLNLDYENLDKNCNYYEDDIPENKAKDLYLHAKIYYKRGDFGNYLWRLFTLIENLYRIEVDKVFGNTENLFNEIRNNPNDNQWIKMIKKFEGLEDFLETRKMNNKKNIEWKTPNKFAYKYIFNFLIDKGFYQINQKRKDNLNFIFNKCMPLLSKRNDIAHYLRPVTKEIIESSLPQKVTLDTLNQKWDEIFNISKEKPFGVYDDIKDDIKNILNLW
;
A
#
# COMPACT_ATOMS: atom_id res chain seq x y z
N MET A 1 12.70 14.03 19.14
CA MET A 1 11.52 14.93 19.26
C MET A 1 10.95 15.07 17.86
N MET A 2 9.64 14.81 17.69
CA MET A 2 9.00 14.94 16.37
C MET A 2 8.83 16.41 16.02
N LYS A 3 9.00 16.78 14.75
CA LYS A 3 8.98 18.17 14.26
C LYS A 3 7.67 18.53 13.59
N ASN A 4 7.20 19.75 13.80
CA ASN A 4 6.11 20.38 13.03
C ASN A 4 6.70 21.37 12.02
N ILE A 5 6.33 21.21 10.75
CA ILE A 5 6.82 22.07 9.65
C ILE A 5 5.65 22.85 9.07
N PHE A 6 5.86 24.12 8.75
CA PHE A 6 4.91 24.94 8.01
C PHE A 6 5.55 25.35 6.67
N ALA A 7 5.03 24.80 5.57
CA ALA A 7 5.52 25.03 4.21
C ALA A 7 4.60 25.98 3.44
N ILE A 8 5.16 27.05 2.89
CA ILE A 8 4.39 28.13 2.22
C ILE A 8 5.07 28.47 0.89
N THR A 9 4.26 28.58 -0.16
CA THR A 9 4.65 29.21 -1.42
C THR A 9 4.00 30.59 -1.54
N PHE A 10 4.73 31.55 -2.10
CA PHE A 10 4.27 32.93 -2.20
C PHE A 10 3.89 33.33 -3.61
N GLY A 11 2.80 34.08 -3.70
CA GLY A 11 2.29 34.78 -4.86
C GLY A 11 2.32 36.30 -4.69
N THR A 12 1.94 37.00 -5.76
CA THR A 12 2.00 38.46 -5.81
C THR A 12 0.88 39.16 -5.04
N SER A 13 -0.11 38.40 -4.56
CA SER A 13 -1.28 38.89 -3.82
C SER A 13 -1.26 38.56 -2.32
N ASP A 14 -0.19 37.94 -1.82
CA ASP A 14 -0.11 37.55 -0.40
C ASP A 14 0.05 38.74 0.55
N VAL A 15 0.64 39.84 0.07
CA VAL A 15 0.78 41.10 0.82
C VAL A 15 -0.23 42.10 0.30
N GLN A 16 -1.11 42.56 1.19
CA GLN A 16 -2.17 43.51 0.87
C GLN A 16 -2.21 44.68 1.86
N PHE A 17 -2.85 45.76 1.43
CA PHE A 17 -3.10 46.95 2.24
C PHE A 17 -4.58 47.31 2.17
N ASN A 18 -5.21 47.43 3.33
CA ASN A 18 -6.60 47.87 3.44
C ASN A 18 -6.65 49.38 3.67
N GLN A 19 -7.44 50.09 2.86
CA GLN A 19 -7.62 51.54 2.95
C GLN A 19 -8.07 52.02 4.35
N ASP A 20 -8.91 51.23 5.02
CA ASP A 20 -9.47 51.56 6.33
C ASP A 20 -8.42 51.41 7.45
N VAL A 21 -7.41 50.58 7.23
CA VAL A 21 -6.32 50.30 8.18
C VAL A 21 -5.18 51.29 8.00
N VAL A 22 -4.72 51.50 6.75
CA VAL A 22 -3.57 52.37 6.45
C VAL A 22 -3.76 53.80 6.97
N GLY A 23 -4.99 54.34 6.89
CA GLY A 23 -5.30 55.69 7.33
C GLY A 23 -5.10 55.92 8.84
N ARG A 24 -5.27 54.87 9.65
CA ARG A 24 -5.12 54.91 11.12
C ARG A 24 -3.67 54.87 11.58
N HIS A 25 -2.75 54.47 10.70
CA HIS A 25 -1.34 54.24 11.00
C HIS A 25 -0.42 55.21 10.27
N GLY A 26 -0.88 56.43 10.00
CA GLY A 26 -0.03 57.50 9.46
C GLY A 26 0.25 57.39 7.96
N PHE A 27 -0.47 56.54 7.23
CA PHE A 27 -0.39 56.48 5.76
C PHE A 27 -1.61 57.11 5.10
N ILE A 28 -1.47 57.43 3.81
CA ILE A 28 -2.55 57.82 2.91
C ILE A 28 -2.42 57.05 1.60
N ILE A 29 -3.54 56.62 1.02
CA ILE A 29 -3.59 56.12 -0.35
C ILE A 29 -4.11 57.27 -1.22
N ALA A 30 -3.28 57.71 -2.16
CA ALA A 30 -3.63 58.74 -3.14
C ALA A 30 -3.63 58.13 -4.53
N GLN A 31 -4.54 58.58 -5.39
CA GLN A 31 -4.54 58.21 -6.80
C GLN A 31 -3.73 59.24 -7.60
N ASN A 32 -2.72 58.77 -8.33
CA ASN A 32 -1.92 59.59 -9.24
C ASN A 32 -2.07 59.01 -10.66
N GLY A 33 -3.04 59.54 -11.41
CA GLY A 33 -3.45 58.98 -12.70
C GLY A 33 -4.03 57.57 -12.57
N ASN A 34 -3.40 56.60 -13.24
CA ASN A 34 -3.83 55.19 -13.23
C ASN A 34 -3.17 54.35 -12.12
N ILE A 35 -2.32 54.97 -11.28
CA ILE A 35 -1.55 54.29 -10.23
C ILE A 35 -2.02 54.79 -8.87
N PHE A 36 -2.18 53.86 -7.92
CA PHE A 36 -2.40 54.22 -6.52
C PHE A 36 -1.04 54.30 -5.82
N VAL A 37 -0.87 55.25 -4.92
CA VAL A 37 0.37 55.44 -4.16
C VAL A 37 0.03 55.41 -2.67
N LEU A 38 0.70 54.55 -1.92
CA LEU A 38 0.66 54.56 -0.46
C LEU A 38 1.84 55.37 0.05
N LYS A 39 1.55 56.47 0.73
CA LYS A 39 2.55 57.42 1.22
C LYS A 39 2.43 57.60 2.72
N HIS A 40 3.57 57.56 3.42
CA HIS A 40 3.63 57.93 4.84
C HIS A 40 3.49 59.46 5.00
N ARG A 41 2.68 59.92 5.96
CA ARG A 41 2.38 61.36 6.12
C ARG A 41 3.61 62.19 6.51
N GLU A 42 4.45 61.64 7.36
CA GLU A 42 5.58 62.37 7.97
C GLU A 42 6.95 61.94 7.43
N LYS A 43 7.02 60.81 6.73
CA LYS A 43 8.27 60.21 6.27
C LYS A 43 8.28 60.23 4.75
N ASN A 44 9.45 60.38 4.14
CA ASN A 44 9.60 60.32 2.70
C ASN A 44 9.60 58.87 2.19
N ILE A 45 8.52 58.14 2.47
CA ILE A 45 8.34 56.73 2.14
C ILE A 45 7.08 56.62 1.28
N GLU A 46 7.23 56.07 0.07
CA GLU A 46 6.13 55.84 -0.86
C GLU A 46 6.31 54.54 -1.65
N ILE A 47 5.20 53.83 -1.85
CA ILE A 47 5.13 52.64 -2.69
C ILE A 47 3.96 52.72 -3.66
N SER A 48 4.12 52.07 -4.81
CA SER A 48 3.06 51.97 -5.81
C SER A 48 2.15 50.77 -5.51
N LEU A 49 0.86 51.00 -5.69
CA LEU A 49 -0.21 50.05 -5.44
C LEU A 49 -1.11 49.89 -6.66
N ARG A 50 -1.72 48.72 -6.77
CA ARG A 50 -2.80 48.40 -7.70
C ARG A 50 -4.02 47.90 -6.91
N PRO A 51 -5.25 48.20 -7.36
CA PRO A 51 -6.43 47.70 -6.68
C PRO A 51 -6.47 46.16 -6.73
N ASN A 52 -6.91 45.53 -5.64
CA ASN A 52 -7.28 44.13 -5.65
C ASN A 52 -8.61 44.00 -6.42
N ARG A 53 -8.66 43.11 -7.41
CA ARG A 53 -9.85 42.93 -8.26
C ARG A 53 -10.96 42.22 -7.52
N ASP A 54 -10.59 41.38 -6.56
CA ASP A 54 -11.51 40.46 -5.90
C ASP A 54 -12.00 41.01 -4.55
N ARG A 55 -11.37 42.08 -4.03
CA ARG A 55 -11.73 42.71 -2.75
C ARG A 55 -11.73 44.23 -2.81
N GLN A 56 -12.89 44.84 -2.56
CA GLN A 56 -13.03 46.30 -2.49
C GLN A 56 -12.22 46.88 -1.31
N ASN A 57 -11.62 48.06 -1.51
CA ASN A 57 -10.76 48.76 -0.53
C ASN A 57 -9.44 48.05 -0.19
N TYR A 58 -9.11 46.96 -0.87
CA TYR A 58 -7.82 46.29 -0.76
C TYR A 58 -6.91 46.64 -1.93
N TYR A 59 -5.63 46.78 -1.64
CA TYR A 59 -4.61 47.11 -2.60
C TYR A 59 -3.44 46.14 -2.51
N LEU A 60 -2.88 45.81 -3.66
CA LEU A 60 -1.71 44.95 -3.83
C LEU A 60 -0.50 45.82 -4.21
N LEU A 61 0.70 45.30 -3.99
CA LEU A 61 1.92 45.89 -4.54
C LEU A 61 1.82 45.95 -6.08
N SER A 62 2.16 47.10 -6.67
CA SER A 62 2.23 47.24 -8.13
C SER A 62 3.38 46.43 -8.71
N SER A 63 4.54 46.46 -8.05
CA SER A 63 5.65 45.55 -8.29
C SER A 63 6.07 44.90 -6.97
N PRO A 64 5.71 43.61 -6.74
CA PRO A 64 6.19 42.85 -5.59
C PRO A 64 7.70 42.92 -5.36
N ARG A 65 8.51 43.00 -6.43
CA ARG A 65 9.95 43.22 -6.33
C ARG A 65 10.30 44.62 -5.82
N ILE A 66 9.91 45.67 -6.54
CA ILE A 66 10.39 47.05 -6.29
C ILE A 66 9.68 47.66 -5.07
N ASP A 67 8.35 47.57 -5.04
CA ASP A 67 7.55 48.12 -3.95
C ASP A 67 7.72 47.25 -2.69
N GLY A 68 7.87 45.93 -2.84
CA GLY A 68 8.18 45.04 -1.72
C GLY A 68 9.55 45.31 -1.09
N GLU A 69 10.58 45.61 -1.88
CA GLU A 69 11.88 46.03 -1.36
C GLU A 69 11.78 47.30 -0.50
N LYS A 70 11.04 48.31 -0.99
CA LYS A 70 10.78 49.54 -0.24
C LYS A 70 10.04 49.27 1.06
N VAL A 71 9.00 48.43 1.03
CA VAL A 71 8.30 47.99 2.25
C VAL A 71 9.28 47.33 3.22
N TYR A 72 10.11 46.42 2.74
CA TYR A 72 11.07 45.68 3.57
C TYR A 72 12.15 46.59 4.19
N ASN A 73 12.68 47.55 3.42
CA ASN A 73 13.65 48.53 3.92
C ASN A 73 13.08 49.45 5.01
N HIS A 74 11.75 49.59 5.06
CA HIS A 74 11.02 50.36 6.06
C HIS A 74 10.04 49.50 6.85
N ILE A 75 10.38 48.22 7.08
CA ILE A 75 9.40 47.21 7.55
C ILE A 75 8.70 47.60 8.84
N ALA A 76 9.42 48.21 9.79
CA ALA A 76 8.86 48.64 11.08
C ALA A 76 7.67 49.60 10.92
N ASP A 77 7.71 50.47 9.91
CA ASP A 77 6.64 51.43 9.62
C ASP A 77 5.43 50.74 8.97
N PHE A 78 5.68 49.72 8.15
CA PHE A 78 4.62 49.01 7.43
C PHE A 78 3.98 47.86 8.23
N LEU A 79 4.64 47.32 9.27
CA LEU A 79 4.15 46.18 10.05
C LEU A 79 2.70 46.33 10.55
N PRO A 80 2.25 47.51 11.04
CA PRO A 80 0.86 47.68 11.48
C PRO A 80 -0.17 47.62 10.34
N VAL A 81 0.24 47.95 9.12
CA VAL A 81 -0.67 48.10 7.96
C VAL A 81 -0.61 46.96 6.94
N ILE A 82 0.42 46.12 7.01
CA ILE A 82 0.53 44.91 6.17
C ILE A 82 -0.55 43.91 6.58
N GLU A 83 -1.30 43.43 5.60
CA GLU A 83 -2.21 42.31 5.74
C GLU A 83 -1.74 41.10 4.94
N LEU A 84 -2.00 39.91 5.49
CA LEU A 84 -1.67 38.61 4.91
C LEU A 84 -2.93 37.74 4.83
N PRO A 85 -3.91 38.11 4.00
CA PRO A 85 -5.26 37.56 4.08
C PRO A 85 -5.38 36.09 3.67
N LEU A 86 -4.40 35.52 2.98
CA LEU A 86 -4.40 34.12 2.57
C LEU A 86 -3.68 33.21 3.58
N THR A 87 -2.65 33.73 4.25
CA THR A 87 -1.75 32.91 5.06
C THR A 87 -1.96 33.08 6.57
N LEU A 88 -2.14 34.31 7.04
CA LEU A 88 -2.27 34.58 8.48
C LEU A 88 -3.56 34.02 9.10
N PRO A 89 -4.74 34.06 8.44
CA PRO A 89 -5.95 33.41 8.96
C PRO A 89 -5.77 31.91 9.19
N VAL A 90 -5.13 31.20 8.26
CA VAL A 90 -4.82 29.76 8.38
C VAL A 90 -3.97 29.50 9.62
N ILE A 91 -2.87 30.25 9.78
CA ILE A 91 -1.94 30.10 10.91
C ILE A 91 -2.66 30.35 12.24
N LYS A 92 -3.49 31.41 12.31
CA LYS A 92 -4.29 31.72 13.50
C LYS A 92 -5.28 30.60 13.83
N GLN A 93 -5.95 30.03 12.83
CA GLN A 93 -6.90 28.95 13.04
C GLN A 93 -6.22 27.66 13.52
N ILE A 94 -5.07 27.31 12.96
CA ILE A 94 -4.29 26.14 13.39
C ILE A 94 -3.88 26.31 14.86
N ARG A 95 -3.32 27.46 15.25
CA ARG A 95 -2.93 27.73 16.65
C ARG A 95 -4.12 27.84 17.60
N LYS A 96 -5.28 28.29 17.11
CA LYS A 96 -6.51 28.30 17.91
C LYS A 96 -6.98 26.89 18.22
N THR A 97 -6.85 25.97 17.26
CA THR A 97 -7.24 24.56 17.41
C THR A 97 -6.26 23.79 18.28
N ASP A 98 -4.97 24.11 18.19
CA ASP A 98 -3.91 23.49 18.98
C ASP A 98 -2.99 24.58 19.57
N PRO A 99 -3.32 25.12 20.78
CA PRO A 99 -2.56 26.20 21.40
C PRO A 99 -1.13 25.84 21.79
N GLU A 100 -0.86 24.55 22.05
CA GLU A 100 0.45 24.03 22.44
C GLU A 100 1.32 23.68 21.22
N LEU A 101 0.79 23.89 20.00
CA LEU A 101 1.52 23.60 18.77
C LEU A 101 2.74 24.49 18.61
N ILE A 102 3.91 23.88 18.70
CA ILE A 102 5.19 24.53 18.39
C ILE A 102 5.54 24.25 16.93
N ILE A 103 5.69 25.31 16.13
CA ILE A 103 6.28 25.19 14.78
C ILE A 103 7.80 25.20 14.92
N ASP A 104 8.44 24.13 14.46
CA ASP A 104 9.90 23.95 14.51
C ASP A 104 10.59 24.55 13.28
N CYS A 105 9.89 24.57 12.14
CA CYS A 105 10.42 25.05 10.88
C CYS A 105 9.36 25.75 10.02
N TRP A 106 9.66 26.96 9.59
CA TRP A 106 8.95 27.68 8.52
C TRP A 106 9.71 27.51 7.22
N PHE A 107 9.22 26.64 6.34
CA PHE A 107 9.79 26.40 5.02
C PHE A 107 9.14 27.33 4.00
N LEU A 108 9.86 28.40 3.63
CA LEU A 108 9.38 29.49 2.80
C LEU A 108 9.93 29.36 1.39
N VAL A 109 9.05 29.21 0.40
CA VAL A 109 9.44 29.04 -1.00
C VAL A 109 9.10 30.31 -1.78
N ASP A 110 10.14 30.97 -2.28
CA ASP A 110 10.03 32.22 -3.03
C ASP A 110 10.77 32.17 -4.37
N THR A 111 10.58 33.21 -5.17
CA THR A 111 11.20 33.35 -6.49
C THR A 111 12.07 34.59 -6.55
N ASN A 112 13.23 34.49 -7.19
CA ASN A 112 14.17 35.58 -7.39
C ASN A 112 14.69 35.52 -8.83
N GLN A 113 13.96 36.15 -9.75
CA GLN A 113 14.27 36.05 -11.17
C GLN A 113 15.37 37.02 -11.55
N ASP A 114 16.18 36.67 -12.55
CA ASP A 114 17.25 37.52 -13.05
C ASP A 114 16.71 38.47 -14.14
N LYS A 115 16.77 39.78 -13.89
CA LYS A 115 16.25 40.83 -14.78
C LYS A 115 16.84 40.76 -16.19
N GLU A 116 18.07 40.27 -16.33
CA GLU A 116 18.74 40.15 -17.64
C GLU A 116 18.26 38.92 -18.43
N LYS A 117 17.70 37.92 -17.75
CA LYS A 117 17.31 36.63 -18.34
C LYS A 117 15.80 36.47 -18.55
N VAL A 118 14.98 37.27 -17.89
CA VAL A 118 13.52 37.21 -18.00
C VAL A 118 12.93 38.53 -18.46
N LYS A 119 11.70 38.51 -18.98
CA LYS A 119 10.95 39.74 -19.28
C LYS A 119 10.83 40.56 -18.00
N GLU A 120 10.97 41.89 -18.12
CA GLU A 120 10.92 42.80 -16.97
C GLU A 120 9.68 42.62 -16.10
N GLN A 121 8.53 42.33 -16.71
CA GLN A 121 7.28 42.06 -15.98
C GLN A 121 7.37 40.81 -15.08
N HIS A 122 8.10 39.76 -15.48
CA HIS A 122 8.27 38.57 -14.65
C HIS A 122 9.20 38.87 -13.46
N TRP A 123 10.32 39.56 -13.71
CA TRP A 123 11.21 40.04 -12.65
C TRP A 123 10.49 40.94 -11.64
N LYS A 124 9.69 41.91 -12.11
CA LYS A 124 8.90 42.81 -11.26
C LYS A 124 7.90 42.10 -10.36
N ASN A 125 7.48 40.88 -10.74
CA ASN A 125 6.44 40.08 -10.11
C ASN A 125 6.99 38.84 -9.38
N ASP A 126 8.30 38.73 -9.19
CA ASP A 126 8.84 37.68 -8.33
C ASP A 126 8.52 37.94 -6.85
N THR A 127 8.78 36.94 -6.01
CA THR A 127 8.21 36.88 -4.66
C THR A 127 9.24 36.93 -3.54
N LEU A 128 10.49 37.27 -3.87
CA LEU A 128 11.58 37.38 -2.90
C LEU A 128 11.21 38.30 -1.73
N PHE A 129 10.76 39.53 -2.00
CA PHE A 129 10.43 40.46 -0.91
C PHE A 129 9.10 40.14 -0.24
N VAL A 130 8.18 39.46 -0.94
CA VAL A 130 6.91 38.99 -0.34
C VAL A 130 7.19 38.02 0.81
N SER A 131 8.10 37.05 0.63
CA SER A 131 8.46 36.09 1.69
C SER A 131 9.15 36.77 2.89
N ARG A 132 9.98 37.80 2.64
CA ARG A 132 10.66 38.57 3.69
C ARG A 132 9.68 39.41 4.50
N ILE A 133 8.74 40.08 3.82
CA ILE A 133 7.64 40.81 4.46
C ILE A 133 6.77 39.87 5.28
N PHE A 134 6.43 38.70 4.72
CA PHE A 134 5.68 37.67 5.43
C PHE A 134 6.36 37.28 6.73
N LYS A 135 7.66 36.93 6.69
CA LYS A 135 8.44 36.58 7.88
C LYS A 135 8.35 37.69 8.93
N ALA A 136 8.63 38.94 8.55
CA ALA A 136 8.60 40.06 9.50
C ALA A 136 7.21 40.27 10.11
N LYS A 137 6.14 40.19 9.30
CA LYS A 137 4.77 40.29 9.80
C LYS A 137 4.41 39.14 10.73
N LEU A 138 4.87 37.93 10.42
CA LEU A 138 4.62 36.77 11.26
C LEU A 138 5.28 36.93 12.63
N GLN A 139 6.52 37.40 12.69
CA GLN A 139 7.23 37.69 13.95
C GLN A 139 6.59 38.83 14.74
N TYR A 140 6.02 39.82 14.05
CA TYR A 140 5.26 40.88 14.71
C TYR A 140 3.96 40.36 15.36
N VAL A 141 3.27 39.41 14.73
CA VAL A 141 2.04 38.83 15.26
C VAL A 141 2.32 37.72 16.29
N PHE A 142 3.40 36.97 16.11
CA PHE A 142 3.83 35.86 16.95
C PHE A 142 5.31 36.04 17.34
N PRO A 143 5.59 36.79 18.43
CA PRO A 143 6.96 37.14 18.83
C PRO A 143 7.89 35.95 19.13
N ASP A 144 7.33 34.78 19.45
CA ASP A 144 8.11 33.56 19.72
C ASP A 144 8.71 32.91 18.46
N GLU A 145 8.36 33.40 17.28
CA GLU A 145 8.91 32.92 16.01
C GLU A 145 10.30 33.50 15.73
N LYS A 146 11.33 32.80 16.21
CA LYS A 146 12.73 33.20 16.04
C LYS A 146 13.25 32.95 14.64
N ASP A 147 14.27 33.73 14.25
CA ASP A 147 14.90 33.69 12.93
C ASP A 147 15.41 32.30 12.52
N GLU A 148 15.94 31.54 13.48
CA GLU A 148 16.50 30.20 13.27
C GLU A 148 15.50 29.18 12.71
N LYS A 149 14.20 29.38 12.97
CA LYS A 149 13.11 28.54 12.48
C LYS A 149 12.81 28.74 11.00
N PHE A 150 13.20 29.86 10.41
CA PHE A 150 12.88 30.19 9.03
C PHE A 150 13.93 29.65 8.07
N LYS A 151 13.49 28.83 7.11
CA LYS A 151 14.30 28.28 6.02
C LYS A 151 13.73 28.75 4.70
N PHE A 152 14.54 29.46 3.93
CA PHE A 152 14.16 29.97 2.61
C PHE A 152 14.68 29.05 1.52
N HIS A 153 13.81 28.70 0.58
CA HIS A 153 14.19 28.10 -0.69
C HIS A 153 13.81 29.04 -1.83
N THR A 154 14.83 29.71 -2.38
CA THR A 154 14.66 30.68 -3.46
C THR A 154 14.90 30.03 -4.81
N ILE A 155 13.87 30.05 -5.66
CA ILE A 155 13.92 29.51 -7.02
C ILE A 155 14.26 30.64 -7.98
N THR A 156 15.36 30.49 -8.71
CA THR A 156 15.91 31.54 -9.58
C THR A 156 15.71 31.28 -11.07
N GLU A 157 15.40 30.03 -11.45
CA GLU A 157 15.33 29.59 -12.85
C GLU A 157 14.33 28.44 -13.03
N GLU A 158 13.87 28.24 -14.27
CA GLU A 158 13.01 27.11 -14.66
C GLU A 158 11.71 27.00 -13.85
N LEU A 159 11.13 28.14 -13.45
CA LEU A 159 10.00 28.23 -12.51
C LEU A 159 8.76 27.44 -12.97
N THR A 160 8.55 27.31 -14.29
CA THR A 160 7.42 26.58 -14.90
C THR A 160 7.75 25.13 -15.29
N ASN A 161 8.96 24.66 -15.02
CA ASN A 161 9.39 23.29 -15.34
C ASN A 161 9.16 22.38 -14.14
N ILE A 162 7.97 21.77 -14.06
CA ILE A 162 7.55 20.95 -12.91
C ILE A 162 8.51 19.79 -12.63
N ASP A 163 9.05 19.13 -13.66
CA ASP A 163 9.97 17.99 -13.48
C ASP A 163 11.26 18.42 -12.79
N LYS A 164 11.81 19.57 -13.22
CA LYS A 164 12.98 20.14 -12.56
C LYS A 164 12.67 20.58 -11.14
N GLN A 165 11.56 21.29 -10.91
CA GLN A 165 11.19 21.74 -9.56
C GLN A 165 10.96 20.56 -8.61
N TYR A 166 10.30 19.50 -9.09
CA TYR A 166 10.04 18.28 -8.33
C TYR A 166 11.35 17.65 -7.85
N LEU A 167 12.33 17.47 -8.73
CA LEU A 167 13.64 16.91 -8.36
C LEU A 167 14.47 17.87 -7.49
N ASP A 168 14.37 19.17 -7.73
CA ASP A 168 15.15 20.19 -7.04
C ASP A 168 14.77 20.35 -5.57
N PHE A 169 13.50 20.19 -5.21
CA PHE A 169 13.08 20.27 -3.80
C PHE A 169 13.85 19.28 -2.93
N ARG A 170 13.87 18.00 -3.30
CA ARG A 170 14.60 16.99 -2.55
C ARG A 170 16.10 17.23 -2.57
N ARG A 171 16.66 17.56 -3.74
CA ARG A 171 18.11 17.76 -3.92
C ARG A 171 18.65 18.99 -3.18
N LYS A 172 17.92 20.10 -3.20
CA LYS A 172 18.38 21.41 -2.68
C LYS A 172 17.87 21.68 -1.27
N CYS A 173 16.88 20.94 -0.78
CA CYS A 173 16.35 21.09 0.58
C CYS A 173 16.45 19.78 1.40
N PRO A 174 17.63 19.14 1.50
CA PRO A 174 17.79 17.89 2.26
C PRO A 174 17.42 18.05 3.74
N TYR A 175 17.58 19.25 4.30
CA TYR A 175 17.19 19.56 5.69
C TYR A 175 15.69 19.44 5.96
N ILE A 176 14.85 19.46 4.91
CA ILE A 176 13.45 19.05 4.98
C ILE A 176 13.35 17.60 4.57
N PHE A 177 13.70 17.27 3.32
CA PHE A 177 13.30 16.02 2.66
C PHE A 177 14.11 14.76 3.01
N ASP A 178 15.24 14.90 3.72
CA ASP A 178 16.01 13.74 4.22
C ASP A 178 15.64 13.39 5.67
N LEU A 179 14.74 14.14 6.31
CA LEU A 179 14.16 13.75 7.60
C LEU A 179 13.32 12.49 7.42
N LYS A 180 13.45 11.53 8.35
CA LYS A 180 12.64 10.31 8.34
C LYS A 180 11.18 10.64 8.65
N GLU A 181 10.27 9.80 8.15
CA GLU A 181 8.85 9.95 8.43
C GLU A 181 8.58 9.99 9.94
N GLU A 182 9.24 9.15 10.75
CA GLU A 182 9.08 9.11 12.22
C GLU A 182 9.53 10.40 12.93
N GLU A 183 10.40 11.21 12.31
CA GLU A 183 10.90 12.46 12.88
C GLU A 183 9.94 13.63 12.68
N ILE A 184 8.91 13.46 11.84
CA ILE A 184 7.91 14.48 11.55
C ILE A 184 6.62 14.14 12.31
N ASN A 185 6.03 15.14 12.97
CA ASN A 185 4.68 15.02 13.51
C ASN A 185 3.65 15.35 12.43
N GLN A 186 3.74 16.57 11.87
CA GLN A 186 2.86 17.06 10.82
C GLN A 186 3.53 18.16 10.00
N ILE A 187 3.08 18.29 8.75
CA ILE A 187 3.47 19.35 7.82
C ILE A 187 2.22 20.11 7.39
N PHE A 188 2.12 21.37 7.81
CA PHE A 188 1.09 22.27 7.31
C PHE A 188 1.56 22.87 5.99
N LEU A 189 0.87 22.53 4.91
CA LEU A 189 1.22 22.99 3.57
C LEU A 189 0.19 24.00 3.09
N LEU A 190 0.65 25.19 2.69
CA LEU A 190 -0.18 26.24 2.13
C LEU A 190 0.34 26.63 0.73
N PRO A 191 -0.03 25.87 -0.33
CA PRO A 191 0.54 26.03 -1.66
C PRO A 191 -0.38 26.88 -2.54
N GLN A 192 -0.82 28.04 -2.03
CA GLN A 192 -1.86 28.86 -2.67
C GLN A 192 -1.30 30.07 -3.41
N GLY A 193 -0.12 30.54 -3.02
CA GLY A 193 0.57 31.63 -3.69
C GLY A 193 1.47 31.11 -4.79
N GLY A 194 1.72 31.93 -5.82
CA GLY A 194 2.86 31.74 -6.70
C GLY A 194 2.55 30.99 -7.99
N ILE A 195 3.46 30.13 -8.38
CA ILE A 195 3.46 29.44 -9.68
C ILE A 195 2.99 28.00 -9.48
N ASP A 196 1.96 27.60 -10.20
CA ASP A 196 1.29 26.29 -10.03
C ASP A 196 2.26 25.11 -10.09
N GLN A 197 3.27 25.16 -10.97
CA GLN A 197 4.25 24.08 -11.08
C GLN A 197 5.12 23.95 -9.83
N ILE A 198 5.47 25.05 -9.17
CA ILE A 198 6.21 25.04 -7.91
C ILE A 198 5.31 24.48 -6.79
N ASN A 199 4.06 24.92 -6.75
CA ASN A 199 3.05 24.48 -5.78
C ASN A 199 2.81 22.97 -5.87
N GLN A 200 2.58 22.47 -7.08
CA GLN A 200 2.38 21.04 -7.34
C GLN A 200 3.63 20.22 -7.05
N ALA A 201 4.81 20.66 -7.50
CA ALA A 201 6.07 19.98 -7.23
C ALA A 201 6.35 19.84 -5.72
N LEU A 202 6.17 20.92 -4.95
CA LEU A 202 6.32 20.90 -3.49
C LEU A 202 5.30 19.97 -2.83
N THR A 203 4.03 20.09 -3.23
CA THR A 203 2.94 19.28 -2.68
C THR A 203 3.23 17.80 -2.87
N LEU A 204 3.55 17.38 -4.10
CA LEU A 204 3.81 15.98 -4.42
C LEU A 204 5.06 15.45 -3.72
N GLN A 205 6.14 16.25 -3.64
CA GLN A 205 7.35 15.85 -2.91
C GLN A 205 7.09 15.66 -1.41
N LEU A 206 6.33 16.55 -0.78
CA LEU A 206 5.97 16.42 0.63
C LEU A 206 5.09 15.19 0.86
N ILE A 207 4.09 14.95 0.01
CA ILE A 207 3.24 13.75 0.10
C ILE A 207 4.07 12.48 -0.09
N GLN A 208 5.01 12.47 -1.03
CA GLN A 208 5.89 11.32 -1.27
C GLN A 208 6.75 11.02 -0.03
N ALA A 209 7.30 12.04 0.62
CA ALA A 209 8.20 11.89 1.75
C ALA A 209 7.46 11.59 3.07
N TYR A 210 6.29 12.21 3.29
CA TYR A 210 5.64 12.26 4.61
C TYR A 210 4.17 11.80 4.63
N LYS A 211 3.62 11.40 3.48
CA LYS A 211 2.30 10.76 3.35
C LYS A 211 1.19 11.53 4.08
N THR A 212 0.48 10.86 4.99
CA THR A 212 -0.67 11.38 5.75
C THR A 212 -0.31 12.47 6.75
N LYS A 213 0.99 12.72 7.01
CA LYS A 213 1.44 13.81 7.86
C LYS A 213 1.34 15.17 7.18
N VAL A 214 1.15 15.21 5.86
CA VAL A 214 0.95 16.45 5.11
C VAL A 214 -0.51 16.88 5.19
N LYS A 215 -0.74 17.99 5.87
CA LYS A 215 -2.05 18.65 5.99
C LYS A 215 -2.08 19.84 5.06
N GLN A 216 -2.77 19.72 3.93
CA GLN A 216 -2.89 20.81 2.97
C GLN A 216 -4.00 21.76 3.43
N TRP A 217 -3.66 23.03 3.62
CA TRP A 217 -4.61 24.07 4.00
C TRP A 217 -4.90 25.00 2.83
N GLN A 218 -6.07 25.62 2.88
CA GLN A 218 -6.47 26.66 1.95
C GLN A 218 -7.33 27.71 2.64
N GLN A 219 -7.01 28.97 2.34
CA GLN A 219 -7.88 30.11 2.51
C GLN A 219 -8.41 30.53 1.13
N ALA A 220 -9.69 30.28 0.87
CA ALA A 220 -10.34 30.87 -0.30
C ALA A 220 -10.75 32.31 0.02
N GLU A 221 -10.92 33.13 -1.01
CA GLU A 221 -11.37 34.51 -0.81
C GLU A 221 -12.72 34.55 -0.09
N ASP A 222 -12.79 35.38 0.94
CA ASP A 222 -13.97 35.61 1.79
C ASP A 222 -14.60 34.35 2.43
N LYS A 223 -13.83 33.27 2.54
CA LYS A 223 -14.22 32.04 3.25
C LYS A 223 -13.33 31.82 4.47
N GLU A 224 -13.78 31.00 5.40
CA GLU A 224 -12.95 30.57 6.53
C GLU A 224 -11.85 29.59 6.07
N PRO A 225 -10.69 29.57 6.74
CA PRO A 225 -9.63 28.64 6.41
C PRO A 225 -10.07 27.20 6.67
N LYS A 226 -9.63 26.29 5.79
CA LYS A 226 -9.94 24.88 5.93
C LYS A 226 -8.78 23.98 5.51
N GLU A 227 -8.69 22.83 6.16
CA GLU A 227 -7.88 21.71 5.70
C GLU A 227 -8.59 21.03 4.52
N LEU A 228 -7.82 20.67 3.50
CA LEU A 228 -8.30 19.93 2.34
C LEU A 228 -8.07 18.44 2.56
N PHE A 229 -9.08 17.64 2.24
CA PHE A 229 -8.99 16.17 2.26
C PHE A 229 -8.25 15.58 1.04
N PHE A 230 -7.66 16.41 0.17
CA PHE A 230 -7.00 15.95 -1.05
C PHE A 230 -5.90 14.93 -0.77
N VAL A 231 -5.01 15.21 0.19
CA VAL A 231 -3.90 14.30 0.54
C VAL A 231 -4.42 12.94 0.99
N GLN A 232 -5.43 12.95 1.87
CA GLN A 232 -6.05 11.71 2.37
C GLN A 232 -6.70 10.92 1.23
N ASN A 233 -7.51 11.58 0.40
CA ASN A 233 -8.20 10.93 -0.71
C ASN A 233 -7.21 10.37 -1.75
N PHE A 234 -6.19 11.15 -2.11
CA PHE A 234 -5.15 10.72 -3.06
C PHE A 234 -4.39 9.48 -2.56
N LEU A 235 -4.00 9.47 -1.28
CA LEU A 235 -3.31 8.32 -0.68
C LEU A 235 -4.24 7.11 -0.53
N ASN A 236 -5.51 7.32 -0.17
CA ASN A 236 -6.51 6.26 -0.09
C ASN A 236 -6.72 5.60 -1.46
N ASP A 237 -6.86 6.38 -2.53
CA ASP A 237 -7.01 5.86 -3.89
C ASP A 237 -5.79 5.04 -4.33
N LEU A 238 -4.59 5.55 -4.04
CA LEU A 238 -3.33 4.85 -4.34
C LEU A 238 -3.22 3.54 -3.55
N ASN A 239 -3.60 3.55 -2.27
CA ASN A 239 -3.60 2.36 -1.43
C ASN A 239 -4.67 1.35 -1.89
N LYS A 240 -5.87 1.81 -2.26
CA LYS A 240 -6.93 0.98 -2.84
C LYS A 240 -6.45 0.26 -4.11
N GLN A 241 -5.75 0.97 -5.01
CA GLN A 241 -5.15 0.35 -6.20
C GLN A 241 -4.10 -0.72 -5.84
N LYS A 242 -3.23 -0.46 -4.87
CA LYS A 242 -2.26 -1.45 -4.39
C LYS A 242 -2.93 -2.69 -3.81
N ILE A 243 -3.96 -2.51 -2.99
CA ILE A 243 -4.70 -3.62 -2.39
C ILE A 243 -5.39 -4.44 -3.49
N ILE A 244 -6.07 -3.79 -4.44
CA ILE A 244 -6.69 -4.48 -5.58
C ILE A 244 -5.65 -5.31 -6.35
N LYS A 245 -4.46 -4.75 -6.60
CA LYS A 245 -3.38 -5.49 -7.27
C LYS A 245 -2.95 -6.72 -6.47
N HIS A 246 -2.74 -6.58 -5.17
CA HIS A 246 -2.37 -7.72 -4.31
C HIS A 246 -3.49 -8.77 -4.24
N LEU A 247 -4.76 -8.37 -4.20
CA LEU A 247 -5.91 -9.27 -4.27
C LEU A 247 -5.97 -10.04 -5.60
N GLU A 248 -5.66 -9.39 -6.73
CA GLU A 248 -5.58 -10.06 -8.03
C GLU A 248 -4.52 -11.15 -8.06
N ASP A 249 -3.40 -10.91 -7.37
CA ASP A 249 -2.30 -11.85 -7.24
C ASP A 249 -2.49 -12.84 -6.07
N TYR A 250 -3.58 -12.73 -5.28
CA TYR A 250 -3.85 -13.47 -4.02
C TYR A 250 -2.81 -13.24 -2.92
N ASP A 251 -2.07 -12.14 -2.97
CA ASP A 251 -1.00 -11.81 -2.02
C ASP A 251 -1.56 -11.10 -0.78
N PHE A 252 -2.37 -11.84 -0.03
CA PHE A 252 -3.00 -11.33 1.18
C PHE A 252 -1.97 -10.94 2.26
N GLY A 253 -0.77 -11.54 2.23
CA GLY A 253 0.31 -11.19 3.15
C GLY A 253 0.79 -9.75 2.97
N LEU A 254 0.89 -9.26 1.73
CA LEU A 254 1.26 -7.86 1.47
C LEU A 254 0.15 -6.88 1.88
N ILE A 255 -1.12 -7.30 1.85
CA ILE A 255 -2.23 -6.47 2.32
C ILE A 255 -2.20 -6.36 3.85
N ALA A 256 -2.09 -7.48 4.56
CA ALA A 256 -2.00 -7.50 6.02
C ALA A 256 -0.78 -6.72 6.55
N ASN A 257 0.37 -6.82 5.87
CA ASN A 257 1.62 -6.15 6.27
C ASN A 257 1.78 -4.72 5.71
N SER A 258 0.78 -4.19 5.01
CA SER A 258 0.88 -2.87 4.36
C SER A 258 0.98 -1.69 5.34
N GLY A 259 0.59 -1.90 6.60
CA GLY A 259 0.53 -0.86 7.63
C GLY A 259 -0.59 0.16 7.40
N PHE A 260 -1.47 -0.05 6.42
CA PHE A 260 -2.63 0.82 6.16
C PHE A 260 -3.76 0.63 7.16
N PHE A 261 -3.82 -0.56 7.76
CA PHE A 261 -4.93 -1.01 8.56
C PHE A 261 -4.52 -1.23 10.00
N SER A 262 -5.42 -0.90 10.91
CA SER A 262 -5.30 -1.38 12.29
C SER A 262 -5.70 -2.86 12.36
N SER A 263 -5.30 -3.56 13.42
CA SER A 263 -5.71 -4.96 13.63
C SER A 263 -7.22 -5.14 13.83
N ALA A 264 -7.95 -4.07 14.13
CA ALA A 264 -9.40 -4.09 14.25
C ALA A 264 -10.11 -4.03 12.89
N ASP A 265 -9.41 -3.61 11.82
CA ASP A 265 -9.97 -3.43 10.49
C ASP A 265 -10.33 -4.76 9.84
N GLU A 266 -11.49 -4.80 9.18
CA GLU A 266 -12.01 -6.02 8.56
C GLU A 266 -11.13 -6.49 7.38
N ILE A 267 -10.59 -5.56 6.59
CA ILE A 267 -9.69 -5.90 5.48
C ILE A 267 -8.41 -6.55 6.02
N PHE A 268 -7.90 -6.06 7.14
CA PHE A 268 -6.74 -6.66 7.81
C PHE A 268 -7.04 -8.09 8.24
N LYS A 269 -8.12 -8.30 9.00
CA LYS A 269 -8.50 -9.63 9.52
C LYS A 269 -8.71 -10.65 8.41
N LEU A 270 -9.44 -10.28 7.37
CA LEU A 270 -9.68 -11.14 6.21
C LEU A 270 -8.37 -11.50 5.48
N SER A 271 -7.49 -10.52 5.32
CA SER A 271 -6.19 -10.72 4.67
C SER A 271 -5.24 -11.57 5.51
N GLU A 272 -5.18 -11.35 6.82
CA GLU A 272 -4.41 -12.14 7.77
C GLU A 272 -4.90 -13.59 7.79
N PHE A 273 -6.21 -13.80 7.90
CA PHE A 273 -6.81 -15.13 7.84
C PHE A 273 -6.45 -15.85 6.54
N ALA A 274 -6.64 -15.20 5.39
CA ALA A 274 -6.28 -15.78 4.09
C ALA A 274 -4.79 -16.08 3.99
N HIS A 275 -3.93 -15.20 4.52
CA HIS A 275 -2.48 -15.39 4.53
C HIS A 275 -2.07 -16.60 5.39
N SER A 276 -2.58 -16.71 6.61
CA SER A 276 -2.32 -17.83 7.51
C SER A 276 -2.83 -19.15 6.91
N LYS A 277 -4.02 -19.16 6.30
CA LYS A 277 -4.58 -20.33 5.63
C LYS A 277 -3.74 -20.74 4.42
N LEU A 278 -3.26 -19.78 3.63
CA LEU A 278 -2.30 -20.06 2.55
C LEU A 278 -1.01 -20.65 3.10
N ASN A 279 -0.50 -20.17 4.22
CA ASN A 279 0.73 -20.70 4.81
C ASN A 279 0.54 -22.02 5.57
N LEU A 280 -0.67 -22.59 5.58
CA LEU A 280 -1.03 -23.79 6.35
C LEU A 280 -0.81 -23.61 7.86
N ASP A 281 -0.89 -22.38 8.34
CA ASP A 281 -0.74 -22.01 9.74
C ASP A 281 -2.08 -22.12 10.48
N TYR A 282 -2.58 -23.36 10.57
CA TYR A 282 -3.91 -23.66 11.13
C TYR A 282 -4.02 -23.35 12.63
N GLU A 283 -2.90 -23.32 13.35
CA GLU A 283 -2.85 -23.03 14.78
C GLU A 283 -3.21 -21.56 15.06
N ASN A 284 -2.87 -20.65 14.14
CA ASN A 284 -3.08 -19.21 14.26
C ASN A 284 -4.30 -18.69 13.50
N LEU A 285 -5.16 -19.57 12.95
CA LEU A 285 -6.38 -19.15 12.27
C LEU A 285 -7.42 -18.60 13.27
N ASP A 286 -7.99 -17.43 12.96
CA ASP A 286 -9.16 -16.93 13.69
C ASP A 286 -10.37 -17.83 13.44
N LYS A 287 -10.75 -18.58 14.49
CA LYS A 287 -11.89 -19.50 14.45
C LYS A 287 -13.25 -18.79 14.41
N ASN A 288 -13.29 -17.48 14.66
CA ASN A 288 -14.51 -16.68 14.54
C ASN A 288 -14.71 -16.15 13.11
N CYS A 289 -13.73 -16.33 12.22
CA CYS A 289 -13.86 -15.95 10.83
C CYS A 289 -14.95 -16.79 10.14
N ASN A 290 -15.83 -16.15 9.37
CA ASN A 290 -16.92 -16.81 8.63
C ASN A 290 -16.43 -17.83 7.59
N TYR A 291 -15.14 -17.79 7.24
CA TYR A 291 -14.49 -18.69 6.31
C TYR A 291 -13.71 -19.84 6.98
N TYR A 292 -13.78 -19.93 8.31
CA TYR A 292 -13.17 -21.03 9.04
C TYR A 292 -13.90 -22.34 8.71
N GLU A 293 -13.14 -23.30 8.20
CA GLU A 293 -13.58 -24.69 8.06
C GLU A 293 -12.81 -25.52 9.09
N ASP A 294 -13.47 -26.53 9.67
CA ASP A 294 -12.83 -27.41 10.67
C ASP A 294 -11.52 -28.01 10.13
N ASP A 295 -10.56 -28.19 11.04
CA ASP A 295 -9.20 -28.62 10.75
C ASP A 295 -9.08 -30.13 10.44
N ILE A 296 -9.94 -30.63 9.55
CA ILE A 296 -9.98 -32.04 9.14
C ILE A 296 -9.10 -32.30 7.90
N PRO A 297 -8.57 -33.52 7.72
CA PRO A 297 -7.65 -33.84 6.63
C PRO A 297 -8.16 -33.49 5.22
N GLU A 298 -9.47 -33.61 4.98
CA GLU A 298 -10.07 -33.28 3.68
C GLU A 298 -10.01 -31.78 3.38
N ASN A 299 -10.28 -30.92 4.36
CA ASN A 299 -10.17 -29.46 4.22
C ASN A 299 -8.71 -29.02 4.06
N LYS A 300 -7.79 -29.60 4.85
CA LYS A 300 -6.34 -29.35 4.68
C LYS A 300 -5.83 -29.68 3.28
N ALA A 301 -6.30 -30.79 2.71
CA ALA A 301 -5.92 -31.19 1.36
C ALA A 301 -6.51 -30.26 0.30
N LYS A 302 -7.76 -29.83 0.48
CA LYS A 302 -8.39 -28.81 -0.37
C LYS A 302 -7.59 -27.50 -0.31
N ASP A 303 -7.23 -27.03 0.88
CA ASP A 303 -6.42 -25.81 1.07
C ASP A 303 -5.05 -25.92 0.41
N LEU A 304 -4.36 -27.05 0.62
CA LEU A 304 -3.07 -27.33 -0.01
C LEU A 304 -3.17 -27.33 -1.54
N TYR A 305 -4.28 -27.82 -2.10
CA TYR A 305 -4.55 -27.76 -3.53
C TYR A 305 -4.81 -26.34 -4.03
N LEU A 306 -5.68 -25.59 -3.36
CA LEU A 306 -5.96 -24.19 -3.70
C LEU A 306 -4.67 -23.36 -3.66
N HIS A 307 -3.82 -23.63 -2.66
CA HIS A 307 -2.50 -22.98 -2.55
C HIS A 307 -1.59 -23.33 -3.73
N ALA A 308 -1.53 -24.61 -4.12
CA ALA A 308 -0.80 -25.02 -5.32
C ALA A 308 -1.31 -24.25 -6.55
N LYS A 309 -2.64 -24.16 -6.72
CA LYS A 309 -3.27 -23.47 -7.85
C LYS A 309 -2.92 -21.98 -7.88
N ILE A 310 -2.84 -21.32 -6.73
CA ILE A 310 -2.39 -19.91 -6.62
C ILE A 310 -0.93 -19.77 -7.06
N TYR A 311 -0.03 -20.66 -6.64
CA TYR A 311 1.37 -20.63 -7.12
C TYR A 311 1.50 -20.90 -8.61
N TYR A 312 0.68 -21.81 -9.16
CA TYR A 312 0.60 -22.02 -10.60
C TYR A 312 0.22 -20.73 -11.33
N LYS A 313 -0.80 -20.00 -10.83
CA LYS A 313 -1.20 -18.69 -11.38
C LYS A 313 -0.05 -17.68 -11.35
N ARG A 314 0.74 -17.67 -10.27
CA ARG A 314 1.89 -16.75 -10.10
C ARG A 314 3.14 -17.16 -10.89
N GLY A 315 3.15 -18.33 -11.51
CA GLY A 315 4.33 -18.87 -12.19
C GLY A 315 5.39 -19.45 -11.26
N ASP A 316 5.08 -19.68 -9.99
CA ASP A 316 5.98 -20.34 -9.03
C ASP A 316 5.78 -21.86 -9.10
N PHE A 317 6.38 -22.44 -10.14
CA PHE A 317 6.20 -23.86 -10.45
C PHE A 317 6.89 -24.79 -9.45
N GLY A 318 7.91 -24.30 -8.73
CA GLY A 318 8.57 -25.06 -7.66
C GLY A 318 7.62 -25.32 -6.48
N ASN A 319 7.01 -24.24 -5.97
CA ASN A 319 6.04 -24.34 -4.89
C ASN A 319 4.75 -25.08 -5.29
N TYR A 320 4.30 -24.90 -6.54
CA TYR A 320 3.20 -25.69 -7.10
C TYR A 320 3.48 -27.19 -7.06
N LEU A 321 4.64 -27.61 -7.59
CA LEU A 321 5.00 -29.02 -7.70
C LEU A 321 5.17 -29.69 -6.32
N TRP A 322 5.78 -29.00 -5.36
CA TRP A 322 5.97 -29.52 -4.00
C TRP A 322 4.63 -29.82 -3.30
N ARG A 323 3.62 -28.97 -3.53
CA ARG A 323 2.28 -29.16 -2.95
C ARG A 323 1.51 -30.27 -3.62
N LEU A 324 1.54 -30.33 -4.95
CA LEU A 324 0.97 -31.45 -5.69
C LEU A 324 1.57 -32.78 -5.27
N PHE A 325 2.89 -32.83 -5.06
CA PHE A 325 3.56 -34.03 -4.53
C PHE A 325 2.94 -34.46 -3.20
N THR A 326 2.87 -33.53 -2.24
CA THR A 326 2.32 -33.78 -0.91
C THR A 326 0.86 -34.26 -0.98
N LEU A 327 0.06 -33.69 -1.88
CA LEU A 327 -1.30 -34.16 -2.15
C LEU A 327 -1.34 -35.58 -2.70
N ILE A 328 -0.47 -35.92 -3.65
CA ILE A 328 -0.40 -37.27 -4.23
C ILE A 328 -0.02 -38.31 -3.16
N GLU A 329 0.85 -37.96 -2.23
CA GLU A 329 1.25 -38.87 -1.14
C GLU A 329 0.09 -39.18 -0.19
N ASN A 330 -0.79 -38.20 0.02
CA ASN A 330 -1.93 -38.31 0.93
C ASN A 330 -3.26 -38.60 0.21
N LEU A 331 -3.25 -38.70 -1.11
CA LEU A 331 -4.44 -38.73 -1.96
C LEU A 331 -5.44 -39.82 -1.55
N TYR A 332 -4.94 -41.05 -1.39
CA TYR A 332 -5.76 -42.18 -0.98
C TYR A 332 -5.86 -42.32 0.54
N ARG A 333 -4.94 -41.73 1.31
CA ARG A 333 -4.96 -41.76 2.78
C ARG A 333 -6.29 -41.17 3.28
N ILE A 334 -6.67 -40.00 2.76
CA ILE A 334 -7.91 -39.30 3.15
C ILE A 334 -9.15 -40.19 2.96
N GLU A 335 -9.19 -40.98 1.89
CA GLU A 335 -10.32 -41.88 1.62
C GLU A 335 -10.28 -43.16 2.48
N VAL A 336 -9.09 -43.73 2.68
CA VAL A 336 -8.91 -44.94 3.50
C VAL A 336 -9.19 -44.65 4.98
N ASP A 337 -8.78 -43.50 5.48
CA ASP A 337 -8.96 -43.09 6.89
C ASP A 337 -10.44 -42.92 7.26
N LYS A 338 -11.33 -42.68 6.29
CA LYS A 338 -12.80 -42.70 6.52
C LYS A 338 -13.31 -44.06 6.98
N VAL A 339 -12.58 -45.14 6.67
CA VAL A 339 -12.90 -46.51 7.06
C VAL A 339 -11.98 -47.00 8.18
N PHE A 340 -10.70 -46.67 8.10
CA PHE A 340 -9.67 -47.17 9.04
C PHE A 340 -9.61 -46.34 10.33
N GLY A 341 -10.09 -45.09 10.32
CA GLY A 341 -9.80 -44.09 11.33
C GLY A 341 -8.47 -43.38 11.05
N ASN A 342 -8.02 -42.52 11.97
CA ASN A 342 -6.81 -41.72 11.79
C ASN A 342 -5.54 -42.60 11.72
N THR A 343 -4.79 -42.50 10.62
CA THR A 343 -3.54 -43.26 10.41
C THR A 343 -2.26 -42.41 10.49
N GLU A 344 -2.36 -41.14 10.86
CA GLU A 344 -1.28 -40.13 10.75
C GLU A 344 -0.04 -40.44 11.61
N ASN A 345 -0.23 -41.01 12.81
CA ASN A 345 0.85 -41.30 13.76
C ASN A 345 1.42 -42.73 13.66
N LEU A 346 0.87 -43.56 12.78
CA LEU A 346 1.21 -44.99 12.72
C LEU A 346 2.65 -45.25 12.25
N PHE A 347 3.24 -44.32 11.49
CA PHE A 347 4.63 -44.46 11.03
C PHE A 347 5.63 -44.47 12.21
N ASN A 348 5.39 -43.65 13.23
CA ASN A 348 6.24 -43.60 14.43
C ASN A 348 6.09 -44.87 15.28
N GLU A 349 4.89 -45.45 15.34
CA GLU A 349 4.66 -46.72 16.03
C GLU A 349 5.39 -47.88 15.35
N ILE A 350 5.41 -47.92 14.02
CA ILE A 350 6.07 -48.98 13.25
C ILE A 350 7.58 -48.98 13.48
N ARG A 351 8.20 -47.81 13.62
CA ARG A 351 9.62 -47.68 13.94
C ARG A 351 9.96 -48.36 15.27
N ASN A 352 9.05 -48.31 16.24
CA ASN A 352 9.22 -48.89 17.56
C ASN A 352 8.78 -50.36 17.63
N ASN A 353 7.81 -50.77 16.80
CA ASN A 353 7.30 -52.14 16.78
C ASN A 353 6.89 -52.61 15.36
N PRO A 354 7.85 -53.05 14.53
CA PRO A 354 7.62 -53.25 13.09
C PRO A 354 6.72 -54.45 12.73
N ASN A 355 6.59 -55.44 13.62
CA ASN A 355 5.87 -56.70 13.33
C ASN A 355 4.48 -56.79 13.96
N ASP A 356 4.13 -55.95 14.95
CA ASP A 356 2.82 -55.93 15.59
C ASP A 356 2.40 -54.50 15.98
N ASN A 357 2.14 -53.68 14.97
CA ASN A 357 1.67 -52.30 15.14
C ASN A 357 0.18 -52.16 14.77
N GLN A 358 -0.40 -51.02 15.14
CA GLN A 358 -1.80 -50.72 14.87
C GLN A 358 -2.14 -50.73 13.37
N TRP A 359 -1.19 -50.39 12.48
CA TRP A 359 -1.37 -50.47 11.03
C TRP A 359 -1.63 -51.90 10.55
N ILE A 360 -0.79 -52.86 10.95
CA ILE A 360 -1.00 -54.29 10.59
C ILE A 360 -2.31 -54.80 11.21
N LYS A 361 -2.64 -54.40 12.44
CA LYS A 361 -3.90 -54.75 13.09
C LYS A 361 -5.11 -54.23 12.32
N MET A 362 -5.06 -53.00 11.80
CA MET A 362 -6.11 -52.44 10.95
C MET A 362 -6.29 -53.24 9.66
N ILE A 363 -5.19 -53.62 9.00
CA ILE A 363 -5.23 -54.42 7.77
C ILE A 363 -5.91 -55.78 8.03
N LYS A 364 -5.53 -56.46 9.10
CA LYS A 364 -6.05 -57.80 9.45
C LYS A 364 -7.53 -57.80 9.86
N LYS A 365 -8.12 -56.64 10.16
CA LYS A 365 -9.58 -56.54 10.40
C LYS A 365 -10.40 -56.79 9.13
N PHE A 366 -9.81 -56.64 7.94
CA PHE A 366 -10.49 -56.83 6.67
C PHE A 366 -10.07 -58.18 6.07
N GLU A 367 -11.02 -59.13 6.04
CA GLU A 367 -10.79 -60.48 5.54
C GLU A 367 -10.22 -60.47 4.11
N GLY A 368 -9.07 -61.10 3.91
CA GLY A 368 -8.40 -61.21 2.61
C GLY A 368 -7.61 -59.97 2.15
N LEU A 369 -7.56 -58.88 2.93
CA LEU A 369 -6.79 -57.69 2.56
C LEU A 369 -5.27 -57.94 2.63
N GLU A 370 -4.78 -58.68 3.63
CA GLU A 370 -3.36 -59.02 3.77
C GLU A 370 -2.87 -59.81 2.54
N ASP A 371 -3.52 -60.94 2.23
CA ASP A 371 -3.23 -61.76 1.05
C ASP A 371 -3.32 -60.96 -0.25
N PHE A 372 -4.33 -60.07 -0.35
CA PHE A 372 -4.47 -59.18 -1.48
C PHE A 372 -3.26 -58.28 -1.63
N LEU A 373 -2.75 -57.66 -0.55
CA LEU A 373 -1.62 -56.74 -0.60
C LEU A 373 -0.28 -57.44 -0.88
N GLU A 374 -0.07 -58.66 -0.36
CA GLU A 374 1.16 -59.44 -0.61
C GLU A 374 1.40 -59.73 -2.09
N THR A 375 0.33 -59.85 -2.87
CA THR A 375 0.40 -60.16 -4.31
C THR A 375 0.53 -58.91 -5.21
N ARG A 376 0.45 -57.70 -4.65
CA ARG A 376 0.48 -56.45 -5.45
C ARG A 376 1.88 -55.97 -5.73
N LYS A 377 2.05 -55.44 -6.94
CA LYS A 377 3.33 -54.96 -7.47
C LYS A 377 3.24 -53.50 -7.89
N MET A 378 4.31 -52.76 -7.63
CA MET A 378 4.57 -51.45 -8.19
C MET A 378 4.83 -51.52 -9.70
N ASN A 379 4.83 -50.38 -10.39
CA ASN A 379 5.08 -50.29 -11.84
C ASN A 379 6.43 -50.88 -12.29
N ASN A 380 7.42 -50.95 -11.39
CA ASN A 380 8.72 -51.58 -11.62
C ASN A 380 8.75 -53.10 -11.30
N LYS A 381 7.58 -53.73 -11.15
CA LYS A 381 7.39 -55.15 -10.82
C LYS A 381 7.91 -55.59 -9.44
N LYS A 382 8.36 -54.68 -8.57
CA LYS A 382 8.64 -54.97 -7.15
C LYS A 382 7.34 -55.07 -6.37
N ASN A 383 7.28 -55.96 -5.38
CA ASN A 383 6.13 -56.01 -4.47
C ASN A 383 6.00 -54.68 -3.72
N ILE A 384 4.76 -54.30 -3.41
CA ILE A 384 4.52 -53.12 -2.59
C ILE A 384 4.99 -53.38 -1.15
N GLU A 385 5.56 -52.35 -0.51
CA GLU A 385 5.89 -52.41 0.91
C GLU A 385 4.64 -52.07 1.73
N TRP A 386 3.69 -53.00 1.87
CA TRP A 386 2.40 -52.69 2.50
C TRP A 386 2.44 -52.65 4.03
N LYS A 387 3.49 -53.21 4.65
CA LYS A 387 3.67 -53.24 6.11
C LYS A 387 3.94 -51.85 6.71
N THR A 388 4.22 -50.87 5.86
CA THR A 388 4.36 -49.45 6.22
C THR A 388 3.29 -48.61 5.51
N PRO A 389 2.67 -47.62 6.17
CA PRO A 389 1.76 -46.69 5.52
C PRO A 389 2.53 -45.90 4.46
N ASN A 390 2.13 -46.07 3.21
CA ASN A 390 2.67 -45.31 2.09
C ASN A 390 1.63 -45.22 0.97
N LYS A 391 1.84 -44.27 0.05
CA LYS A 391 0.91 -43.97 -1.04
C LYS A 391 0.51 -45.19 -1.90
N PHE A 392 1.39 -46.18 -2.08
CA PHE A 392 1.04 -47.39 -2.81
C PHE A 392 0.16 -48.31 -1.97
N ALA A 393 0.51 -48.52 -0.70
CA ALA A 393 -0.32 -49.29 0.23
C ALA A 393 -1.74 -48.70 0.30
N TYR A 394 -1.86 -47.39 0.53
CA TYR A 394 -3.16 -46.70 0.55
C TYR A 394 -3.95 -46.86 -0.75
N LYS A 395 -3.30 -46.74 -1.93
CA LYS A 395 -3.96 -46.95 -3.22
C LYS A 395 -4.57 -48.35 -3.34
N TYR A 396 -3.81 -49.39 -2.98
CA TYR A 396 -4.29 -50.76 -3.11
C TYR A 396 -5.35 -51.10 -2.07
N ILE A 397 -5.20 -50.60 -0.84
CA ILE A 397 -6.24 -50.69 0.21
C ILE A 397 -7.52 -50.02 -0.27
N PHE A 398 -7.45 -48.79 -0.78
CA PHE A 398 -8.59 -48.06 -1.32
C PHE A 398 -9.33 -48.86 -2.41
N ASN A 399 -8.60 -49.41 -3.38
CA ASN A 399 -9.20 -50.23 -4.43
C ASN A 399 -9.87 -51.49 -3.87
N PHE A 400 -9.21 -52.18 -2.93
CA PHE A 400 -9.78 -53.36 -2.26
C PHE A 400 -11.07 -53.02 -1.53
N LEU A 401 -11.09 -51.93 -0.76
CA LEU A 401 -12.26 -51.50 0.02
C LEU A 401 -13.46 -51.23 -0.90
N ILE A 402 -13.23 -50.65 -2.07
CA ILE A 402 -14.30 -50.43 -3.05
C ILE A 402 -14.74 -51.74 -3.70
N ASP A 403 -13.80 -52.54 -4.19
CA ASP A 403 -14.11 -53.77 -4.94
C ASP A 403 -14.81 -54.82 -4.05
N LYS A 404 -14.59 -54.78 -2.73
CA LYS A 404 -15.28 -55.61 -1.73
C LYS A 404 -16.51 -54.96 -1.10
N GLY A 405 -16.84 -53.72 -1.46
CA GLY A 405 -18.02 -53.01 -0.98
C GLY A 405 -17.93 -52.45 0.45
N PHE A 406 -16.72 -52.42 1.05
CA PHE A 406 -16.47 -51.80 2.36
C PHE A 406 -16.46 -50.26 2.31
N TYR A 407 -16.26 -49.69 1.12
CA TYR A 407 -16.28 -48.24 0.91
C TYR A 407 -17.01 -47.88 -0.38
N GLN A 408 -17.89 -46.89 -0.31
CA GLN A 408 -18.62 -46.37 -1.47
C GLN A 408 -18.11 -44.97 -1.80
N ILE A 409 -17.81 -44.75 -3.08
CA ILE A 409 -17.39 -43.46 -3.60
C ILE A 409 -17.99 -43.25 -4.99
N ASN A 410 -18.23 -42.00 -5.35
CA ASN A 410 -18.66 -41.66 -6.70
C ASN A 410 -17.63 -42.15 -7.74
N GLN A 411 -18.11 -42.81 -8.81
CA GLN A 411 -17.25 -43.40 -9.85
C GLN A 411 -16.35 -42.35 -10.52
N LYS A 412 -16.86 -41.14 -10.80
CA LYS A 412 -16.08 -40.04 -11.37
C LYS A 412 -14.92 -39.63 -10.44
N ARG A 413 -15.17 -39.56 -9.12
CA ARG A 413 -14.11 -39.28 -8.13
C ARG A 413 -13.07 -40.41 -8.12
N LYS A 414 -13.48 -41.69 -8.10
CA LYS A 414 -12.57 -42.85 -8.20
C LYS A 414 -11.69 -42.75 -9.45
N ASP A 415 -12.29 -42.45 -10.61
CA ASP A 415 -11.58 -42.33 -11.88
C ASP A 415 -10.58 -41.18 -11.88
N ASN A 416 -10.96 -40.03 -11.30
CA ASN A 416 -10.08 -38.88 -11.18
C ASN A 416 -8.90 -39.13 -10.22
N LEU A 417 -9.13 -39.76 -9.07
CA LEU A 417 -8.06 -40.15 -8.14
C LEU A 417 -7.04 -41.08 -8.84
N ASN A 418 -7.54 -42.09 -9.55
CA ASN A 418 -6.72 -43.00 -10.33
C ASN A 418 -5.96 -42.30 -11.47
N PHE A 419 -6.61 -41.37 -12.16
CA PHE A 419 -5.99 -40.57 -13.21
C PHE A 419 -4.83 -39.74 -12.65
N ILE A 420 -5.08 -38.93 -11.61
CA ILE A 420 -4.08 -38.10 -10.96
C ILE A 420 -2.89 -38.93 -10.49
N PHE A 421 -3.14 -40.00 -9.73
CA PHE A 421 -2.07 -40.85 -9.23
C PHE A 421 -1.20 -41.36 -10.37
N ASN A 422 -1.81 -41.97 -11.40
CA ASN A 422 -1.06 -42.59 -12.48
C ASN A 422 -0.33 -41.57 -13.37
N LYS A 423 -0.92 -40.41 -13.63
CA LYS A 423 -0.35 -39.40 -14.53
C LYS A 423 0.69 -38.51 -13.86
N CYS A 424 0.61 -38.31 -12.55
CA CYS A 424 1.59 -37.52 -11.80
C CYS A 424 2.76 -38.35 -11.25
N MET A 425 2.75 -39.69 -11.34
CA MET A 425 3.89 -40.53 -10.94
C MET A 425 5.26 -40.06 -11.51
N PRO A 426 5.38 -39.69 -12.80
CA PRO A 426 6.65 -39.20 -13.35
C PRO A 426 7.13 -37.89 -12.72
N LEU A 427 6.24 -37.09 -12.14
CA LEU A 427 6.61 -35.84 -11.48
C LEU A 427 7.33 -36.07 -10.15
N LEU A 428 7.18 -37.26 -9.54
CA LEU A 428 7.87 -37.62 -8.31
C LEU A 428 9.40 -37.68 -8.49
N SER A 429 9.89 -38.19 -9.63
CA SER A 429 11.33 -38.20 -9.90
C SER A 429 11.85 -36.78 -10.11
N LYS A 430 11.08 -35.92 -10.77
CA LYS A 430 11.43 -34.50 -10.96
C LYS A 430 11.49 -33.74 -9.65
N ARG A 431 10.56 -33.95 -8.71
CA ARG A 431 10.64 -33.34 -7.38
C ARG A 431 11.95 -33.70 -6.69
N ASN A 432 12.38 -34.96 -6.76
CA ASN A 432 13.65 -35.37 -6.18
C ASN A 432 14.83 -34.72 -6.90
N ASP A 433 14.77 -34.58 -8.22
CA ASP A 433 15.81 -33.86 -8.97
C ASP A 433 15.92 -32.39 -8.53
N ILE A 434 14.78 -31.74 -8.28
CA ILE A 434 14.72 -30.33 -7.86
C ILE A 434 15.23 -30.18 -6.43
N ALA A 435 14.75 -31.01 -5.51
CA ALA A 435 15.10 -30.96 -4.10
C ALA A 435 16.59 -31.28 -3.85
N HIS A 436 17.20 -32.16 -4.66
CA HIS A 436 18.59 -32.58 -4.46
C HIS A 436 19.60 -31.87 -5.37
N TYR A 437 19.19 -31.34 -6.53
CA TYR A 437 20.12 -30.73 -7.51
C TYR A 437 19.81 -29.27 -7.87
N LEU A 438 18.87 -28.61 -7.16
CA LEU A 438 18.55 -27.18 -7.31
C LEU A 438 18.26 -26.73 -8.76
N ARG A 439 17.67 -27.62 -9.57
CA ARG A 439 17.35 -27.32 -10.97
C ARG A 439 16.14 -26.40 -11.07
N PRO A 440 16.13 -25.46 -12.03
CA PRO A 440 14.95 -24.61 -12.27
C PRO A 440 13.75 -25.44 -12.68
N VAL A 441 12.56 -24.96 -12.31
CA VAL A 441 11.28 -25.59 -12.63
C VAL A 441 10.45 -24.61 -13.42
N THR A 442 10.15 -24.95 -14.67
CA THR A 442 9.26 -24.18 -15.53
C THR A 442 8.03 -25.02 -15.90
N LYS A 443 7.00 -24.36 -16.45
CA LYS A 443 5.81 -25.04 -16.96
C LYS A 443 6.17 -26.15 -17.95
N GLU A 444 7.06 -25.83 -18.89
CA GLU A 444 7.48 -26.72 -19.99
C GLU A 444 8.22 -27.96 -19.45
N ILE A 445 9.03 -27.79 -18.40
CA ILE A 445 9.74 -28.91 -17.74
C ILE A 445 8.74 -29.85 -17.07
N ILE A 446 7.70 -29.30 -16.42
CA ILE A 446 6.67 -30.13 -15.79
C ILE A 446 5.85 -30.85 -16.86
N GLU A 447 5.39 -30.13 -17.89
CA GLU A 447 4.54 -30.71 -18.94
C GLU A 447 5.27 -31.75 -19.79
N SER A 448 6.55 -31.55 -20.09
CA SER A 448 7.38 -32.55 -20.78
C SER A 448 7.62 -33.83 -19.97
N SER A 449 7.43 -33.76 -18.64
CA SER A 449 7.51 -34.91 -17.75
C SER A 449 6.20 -35.68 -17.63
N LEU A 450 5.09 -35.11 -18.11
CA LEU A 450 3.79 -35.77 -18.09
C LEU A 450 3.64 -36.75 -19.27
N PRO A 451 2.81 -37.79 -19.13
CA PRO A 451 2.49 -38.68 -20.25
C PRO A 451 1.89 -37.93 -21.43
N GLN A 452 2.17 -38.41 -22.65
CA GLN A 452 1.72 -37.78 -23.90
C GLN A 452 0.22 -37.43 -23.85
N LYS A 453 -0.13 -36.21 -24.27
CA LYS A 453 -1.49 -35.62 -24.28
C LYS A 453 -2.06 -35.19 -22.91
N VAL A 454 -1.27 -35.15 -21.83
CA VAL A 454 -1.69 -34.58 -20.54
C VAL A 454 -1.00 -33.24 -20.32
N THR A 455 -1.78 -32.19 -20.06
CA THR A 455 -1.29 -30.84 -19.71
C THR A 455 -1.50 -30.55 -18.22
N LEU A 456 -0.86 -29.51 -17.71
CA LEU A 456 -1.13 -29.04 -16.33
C LEU A 456 -2.58 -28.59 -16.15
N ASP A 457 -3.17 -27.98 -17.17
CA ASP A 457 -4.58 -27.55 -17.12
C ASP A 457 -5.52 -28.76 -17.01
N THR A 458 -5.20 -29.87 -17.70
CA THR A 458 -5.96 -31.13 -17.56
C THR A 458 -5.85 -31.69 -16.14
N LEU A 459 -4.66 -31.66 -15.54
CA LEU A 459 -4.47 -32.09 -14.16
C LEU A 459 -5.22 -31.20 -13.17
N ASN A 460 -5.13 -29.87 -13.33
CA ASN A 460 -5.85 -28.93 -12.49
C ASN A 460 -7.36 -29.14 -12.58
N GLN A 461 -7.91 -29.35 -13.77
CA GLN A 461 -9.33 -29.67 -13.93
C GLN A 461 -9.73 -30.95 -13.16
N LYS A 462 -8.86 -31.97 -13.17
CA LYS A 462 -9.13 -33.23 -12.44
C LYS A 462 -9.07 -33.05 -10.93
N TRP A 463 -8.15 -32.22 -10.45
CA TRP A 463 -8.11 -31.82 -9.05
C TRP A 463 -9.30 -30.96 -8.63
N ASP A 464 -9.71 -29.99 -9.47
CA ASP A 464 -10.92 -29.20 -9.26
C ASP A 464 -12.15 -30.11 -9.10
N GLU A 465 -12.27 -31.14 -9.94
CA GLU A 465 -13.35 -32.14 -9.82
C GLU A 465 -13.23 -33.03 -8.57
N ILE A 466 -12.02 -33.30 -8.06
CA ILE A 466 -11.83 -34.06 -6.81
C ILE A 466 -12.29 -33.20 -5.63
N PHE A 467 -11.88 -31.94 -5.56
CA PHE A 467 -12.16 -31.04 -4.43
C PHE A 467 -13.44 -30.21 -4.60
N ASN A 468 -14.23 -30.48 -5.65
CA ASN A 468 -15.45 -29.76 -5.99
C ASN A 468 -15.26 -28.23 -6.11
N ILE A 469 -14.17 -27.80 -6.75
CA ILE A 469 -13.89 -26.39 -6.97
C ILE A 469 -14.75 -25.85 -8.12
N SER A 470 -15.48 -24.77 -7.85
CA SER A 470 -16.35 -24.12 -8.84
C SER A 470 -15.51 -23.45 -9.94
N LYS A 471 -16.04 -23.44 -11.17
CA LYS A 471 -15.46 -22.66 -12.27
C LYS A 471 -15.60 -21.15 -12.07
N GLU A 472 -16.65 -20.71 -11.36
CA GLU A 472 -16.90 -19.30 -11.05
C GLU A 472 -16.00 -18.80 -9.93
N LYS A 473 -15.59 -19.70 -9.04
CA LYS A 473 -14.68 -19.47 -7.90
C LYS A 473 -13.48 -20.42 -7.99
N PRO A 474 -12.61 -20.26 -9.01
CA PRO A 474 -11.54 -21.20 -9.28
C PRO A 474 -10.50 -21.30 -8.16
N PHE A 475 -10.45 -20.34 -7.23
CA PHE A 475 -9.56 -20.37 -6.06
C PHE A 475 -10.35 -20.54 -4.75
N GLY A 476 -11.62 -20.96 -4.83
CA GLY A 476 -12.45 -21.29 -3.67
C GLY A 476 -12.60 -20.12 -2.71
N VAL A 477 -12.38 -20.39 -1.41
CA VAL A 477 -12.52 -19.42 -0.33
C VAL A 477 -11.71 -18.13 -0.54
N TYR A 478 -10.59 -18.20 -1.26
CA TYR A 478 -9.77 -17.03 -1.54
C TYR A 478 -10.43 -16.07 -2.53
N ASP A 479 -11.29 -16.56 -3.42
CA ASP A 479 -12.10 -15.70 -4.28
C ASP A 479 -13.22 -15.02 -3.48
N ASP A 480 -13.79 -15.72 -2.51
CA ASP A 480 -14.84 -15.15 -1.64
C ASP A 480 -14.28 -14.05 -0.74
N ILE A 481 -13.16 -14.32 -0.06
CA ILE A 481 -12.44 -13.30 0.75
C ILE A 481 -12.04 -12.10 -0.11
N LYS A 482 -11.54 -12.35 -1.32
CA LYS A 482 -11.17 -11.30 -2.26
C LYS A 482 -12.36 -10.42 -2.64
N ASP A 483 -13.52 -11.01 -2.90
CA ASP A 483 -14.72 -10.27 -3.27
C ASP A 483 -15.25 -9.45 -2.09
N ASP A 484 -15.21 -10.00 -0.87
CA ASP A 484 -15.59 -9.26 0.34
C ASP A 484 -14.67 -8.06 0.61
N ILE A 485 -13.35 -8.24 0.48
CA ILE A 485 -12.41 -7.11 0.57
C ILE A 485 -12.70 -6.07 -0.51
N LYS A 486 -12.99 -6.48 -1.76
CA LYS A 486 -13.36 -5.54 -2.83
C LYS A 486 -14.65 -4.80 -2.52
N ASN A 487 -15.64 -5.46 -1.93
CA ASN A 487 -16.90 -4.83 -1.53
C ASN A 487 -16.67 -3.77 -0.45
N ILE A 488 -15.84 -4.07 0.55
CA ILE A 488 -15.46 -3.09 1.59
C ILE A 488 -14.72 -1.90 0.95
N LEU A 489 -13.77 -2.16 0.05
CA LEU A 489 -13.05 -1.10 -0.67
C LEU A 489 -13.95 -0.23 -1.54
N ASN A 490 -15.08 -0.74 -2.04
CA ASN A 490 -16.02 0.06 -2.81
C ASN A 490 -16.80 1.07 -1.94
N LEU A 491 -16.79 0.90 -0.62
CA LEU A 491 -17.35 1.85 0.34
C LEU A 491 -16.34 2.94 0.75
N TRP A 492 -15.07 2.78 0.37
CA TRP A 492 -14.04 3.83 0.43
C TRP A 492 -14.13 4.70 -0.81
#